data_AF-U9T5F7-F1
#
_entry.id   AF-U9T5F7-F1
#
_cell.length_a   1.000
_cell.length_b   1.000
_cell.length_c   1.000
_cell.angle_alpha   90.00
_cell.angle_beta   90.00
_cell.angle_gamma   90.00
#
_symmetry.space_group_name_H-M   'P 1'
#
loop_
_entity.id
_entity.type
_entity.pdbx_description
1 polymer ?
#
loop_
_entity_poly.entity_id
_entity_poly.type
_entity_poly.pdbx_seq_one_letter_code
_entity_poly.pdbx_strand_id
1 'polypeptide(L)'
;MDKPELYNGYDELSSYLKEQKNLSYRGFLLLHQDVIVHSSPILDNWNRMDAVWAKRYLKEAKELYPNDFADIREKVKFERDGNGLSAYWKKVINEQFCKTNSILSFPLL
;
A
#
# COMPACT_ATOMS: atom_id res chain seq x y z
N MET A 1 0.24 6.56 -23.16
CA MET A 1 -0.29 5.63 -22.13
C MET A 1 0.90 5.04 -21.42
N ASP A 2 1.11 5.41 -20.16
CA ASP A 2 2.10 4.72 -19.34
C ASP A 2 1.63 3.29 -19.09
N LYS A 3 2.53 2.31 -19.24
CA LYS A 3 2.24 0.92 -18.91
C LYS A 3 1.69 0.83 -17.47
N PRO A 4 0.70 -0.04 -17.19
CA PRO A 4 0.39 -0.37 -15.81
C PRO A 4 1.68 -0.87 -15.17
N GLU A 5 2.08 -0.26 -14.05
CA GLU A 5 3.12 -0.87 -13.23
C GLU A 5 2.53 -2.19 -12.75
N LEU A 6 2.96 -3.30 -13.33
CA LEU A 6 2.68 -4.65 -12.84
C LEU A 6 3.49 -4.83 -11.56
N TYR A 7 2.99 -4.28 -10.46
CA TYR A 7 3.50 -4.56 -9.12
C TYR A 7 2.54 -5.53 -8.42
N ASN A 8 3.10 -6.41 -7.60
CA ASN A 8 2.30 -7.33 -6.78
C ASN A 8 1.33 -6.52 -5.90
N GLY A 9 0.08 -6.95 -5.74
CA GLY A 9 -0.93 -6.18 -5.02
C GLY A 9 -1.69 -5.14 -5.85
N TYR A 10 -1.43 -5.05 -7.16
CA TYR A 10 -2.25 -4.23 -8.07
C TYR A 10 -3.69 -4.73 -8.12
N ASP A 11 -3.89 -6.04 -8.27
CA ASP A 11 -5.22 -6.63 -8.40
C ASP A 11 -6.08 -6.37 -7.15
N GLU A 12 -5.50 -6.53 -5.95
CA GLU A 12 -6.21 -6.25 -4.71
C GLU A 12 -6.50 -4.76 -4.51
N LEU A 13 -5.60 -3.87 -4.94
CA LEU A 13 -5.88 -2.43 -4.96
C LEU A 13 -7.05 -2.11 -5.90
N SER A 14 -7.00 -2.62 -7.14
CA SER A 14 -8.02 -2.35 -8.15
C SER A 14 -9.38 -2.91 -7.71
N SER A 15 -9.42 -4.12 -7.16
CA SER A 15 -10.63 -4.73 -6.61
C SER A 15 -11.18 -3.95 -5.41
N TYR A 16 -10.32 -3.57 -4.45
CA TYR A 16 -10.73 -2.75 -3.32
C TYR A 16 -11.41 -1.44 -3.78
N LEU A 17 -10.78 -0.74 -4.73
CA LEU A 17 -11.32 0.53 -5.23
C LEU A 17 -12.67 0.33 -5.94
N LYS A 18 -12.85 -0.75 -6.71
CA LYS A 18 -14.10 -1.05 -7.44
C LYS A 18 -15.24 -1.50 -6.53
N GLU A 19 -14.94 -2.24 -5.47
CA GLU A 19 -15.95 -2.88 -4.62
C GLU A 19 -16.38 -2.03 -3.42
N GLN A 20 -15.49 -1.15 -2.94
CA GLN A 20 -15.76 -0.41 -1.71
C GLN A 20 -16.60 0.84 -1.94
N LYS A 21 -17.70 0.94 -1.19
CA LYS A 21 -18.57 2.12 -1.18
C LYS A 21 -17.88 3.35 -0.60
N ASN A 22 -17.01 3.16 0.38
CA ASN A 22 -16.30 4.23 1.09
C ASN A 22 -14.80 4.05 0.95
N LEU A 23 -14.22 4.66 -0.08
CA LEU A 23 -12.79 4.60 -0.36
C LEU A 23 -11.97 5.16 0.80
N SER A 24 -11.08 4.36 1.36
CA SER A 24 -10.14 4.76 2.41
C SER A 24 -8.79 4.11 2.16
N TYR A 25 -7.74 4.93 2.11
CA TYR A 25 -6.37 4.42 1.95
C TYR A 25 -5.93 3.67 3.20
N ARG A 26 -6.21 4.21 4.39
CA ARG A 26 -5.98 3.48 5.65
C ARG A 26 -6.81 2.20 5.72
N GLY A 27 -8.06 2.23 5.27
CA GLY A 27 -8.92 1.05 5.19
C GLY A 27 -8.33 -0.03 4.29
N PHE A 28 -7.87 0.34 3.09
CA PHE A 28 -7.16 -0.55 2.18
C PHE A 28 -5.92 -1.19 2.83
N LEU A 29 -5.04 -0.38 3.42
CA LEU A 29 -3.82 -0.85 4.07
C LEU A 29 -4.08 -1.87 5.19
N LEU A 30 -5.12 -1.63 6.00
CA LEU A 30 -5.46 -2.52 7.10
C LEU A 30 -6.11 -3.82 6.62
N LEU A 31 -7.01 -3.75 5.63
CA LEU A 31 -7.71 -4.92 5.11
C LEU A 31 -6.78 -5.85 4.32
N HIS A 32 -5.78 -5.30 3.63
CA HIS A 32 -4.88 -6.04 2.75
C HIS A 32 -3.45 -6.10 3.29
N GLN A 33 -3.25 -6.08 4.62
CA GLN A 33 -1.91 -6.05 5.23
C GLN A 33 -0.99 -7.16 4.70
N ASP A 34 -1.50 -8.38 4.54
CA ASP A 34 -0.70 -9.49 4.00
C ASP A 34 -0.20 -9.20 2.59
N VAL A 35 -1.07 -8.69 1.71
CA VAL A 35 -0.68 -8.29 0.35
C VAL A 35 0.39 -7.20 0.41
N ILE A 36 0.21 -6.20 1.26
CA ILE A 36 1.18 -5.11 1.44
C ILE A 36 2.53 -5.68 1.88
N VAL A 37 2.57 -6.60 2.85
CA VAL A 37 3.82 -7.18 3.36
C VAL A 37 4.56 -7.95 2.27
N HIS A 38 3.88 -8.76 1.46
CA HIS A 38 4.54 -9.58 0.43
C HIS A 38 4.85 -8.82 -0.86
N SER A 39 4.14 -7.72 -1.10
CA SER A 39 4.21 -7.01 -2.38
C SER A 39 4.95 -5.68 -2.33
N SER A 40 5.22 -5.17 -1.12
CA SER A 40 6.01 -3.95 -0.98
C SER A 40 7.49 -4.24 -1.23
N PRO A 41 8.21 -3.31 -1.88
CA PRO A 41 9.67 -3.40 -1.91
C PRO A 41 10.22 -3.42 -0.48
N ILE A 42 11.32 -4.16 -0.26
CA ILE A 42 12.01 -4.18 1.03
C ILE A 42 12.69 -2.82 1.22
N LEU A 43 12.04 -1.95 1.97
CA LEU A 43 12.52 -0.62 2.31
C LEU A 43 12.61 -0.51 3.83
N ASP A 44 13.67 0.11 4.34
CA ASP A 44 13.86 0.41 5.77
C ASP A 44 13.17 1.73 6.19
N ASN A 45 12.62 2.46 5.23
CA ASN A 45 12.04 3.79 5.43
C ASN A 45 10.52 3.77 5.28
N TRP A 46 9.84 3.88 6.43
CA TRP A 46 8.37 3.88 6.51
C TRP A 46 7.71 4.99 5.68
N ASN A 47 8.33 6.17 5.56
CA ASN A 47 7.77 7.30 4.81
C ASN A 47 7.85 7.04 3.31
N ARG A 48 8.95 6.44 2.84
CA ARG A 48 9.07 6.01 1.45
C ARG A 48 8.05 4.92 1.10
N MET A 49 7.83 3.96 2.00
CA MET A 49 6.82 2.92 1.82
C MET A 49 5.41 3.52 1.66
N ASP A 50 5.07 4.45 2.55
CA ASP A 50 3.81 5.19 2.51
C ASP A 50 3.64 5.98 1.20
N ALA A 51 4.68 6.70 0.77
CA ALA A 51 4.63 7.50 -0.43
C ALA A 51 4.40 6.64 -1.69
N VAL A 52 5.02 5.46 -1.77
CA VAL A 52 4.84 4.52 -2.88
C VAL A 52 3.40 4.03 -2.95
N TRP A 53 2.84 3.54 -1.84
CA TRP A 53 1.48 3.01 -1.83
C TRP A 53 0.41 4.08 -1.98
N ALA A 54 0.60 5.26 -1.39
CA ALA A 54 -0.30 6.38 -1.60
C ALA A 54 -0.30 6.84 -3.07
N LYS A 55 0.86 6.87 -3.72
CA LYS A 55 0.95 7.19 -5.16
C LYS A 55 0.21 6.16 -6.01
N ARG A 56 0.38 4.86 -5.72
CA ARG A 56 -0.33 3.77 -6.41
C ARG A 56 -1.84 3.87 -6.23
N TYR A 57 -2.30 4.04 -4.99
CA TYR A 57 -3.70 4.23 -4.65
C TYR A 57 -4.31 5.42 -5.40
N LEU A 58 -3.65 6.58 -5.38
CA LEU A 58 -4.14 7.79 -6.04
C LEU A 58 -4.11 7.68 -7.57
N LYS A 59 -3.15 6.96 -8.14
CA LYS A 59 -3.10 6.72 -9.59
C LYS A 59 -4.33 5.93 -10.03
N GLU A 60 -4.59 4.78 -9.41
CA GLU A 60 -5.72 3.92 -9.76
C GLU A 60 -7.06 4.62 -9.45
N ALA A 61 -7.17 5.32 -8.32
CA ALA A 61 -8.37 6.08 -8.00
C ALA A 61 -8.67 7.21 -9.00
N LYS A 62 -7.63 7.87 -9.55
CA LYS A 62 -7.81 8.90 -10.59
C LYS A 62 -8.36 8.32 -11.89
N GLU A 63 -7.95 7.10 -12.23
CA GLU A 63 -8.40 6.41 -13.43
C GLU A 63 -9.85 5.94 -13.29
N LEU A 64 -10.24 5.43 -12.12
CA LEU A 64 -11.59 4.92 -11.86
C LEU A 64 -12.62 6.02 -11.53
N TYR A 65 -12.20 7.07 -10.82
CA TYR A 65 -13.08 8.11 -10.28
C TYR A 65 -12.57 9.53 -10.63
N PRO A 66 -12.44 9.89 -11.91
CA PRO A 66 -11.86 11.17 -12.31
C PRO A 66 -12.65 12.39 -11.79
N ASN A 67 -13.97 12.26 -11.63
CA ASN A 67 -14.85 13.33 -11.15
C ASN A 67 -14.72 13.54 -9.63
N ASP A 68 -14.52 12.47 -8.86
CA ASP A 68 -14.44 12.51 -7.39
C ASP A 68 -12.98 12.53 -6.89
N PHE A 69 -12.00 12.54 -7.81
CA PHE A 69 -10.58 12.39 -7.50
C PHE A 69 -10.06 13.47 -6.54
N ALA A 70 -10.58 14.70 -6.63
CA ALA A 70 -10.18 15.78 -5.74
C ALA A 70 -10.47 15.46 -4.26
N ASP A 71 -11.67 14.93 -3.98
CA ASP A 71 -12.12 14.57 -2.64
C ASP A 71 -11.38 13.34 -2.13
N ILE A 72 -11.18 12.33 -2.99
CA ILE A 72 -10.38 11.14 -2.65
C ILE A 72 -8.96 11.55 -2.29
N ARG A 73 -8.33 12.43 -3.07
CA ARG A 73 -6.96 12.89 -2.82
C ARG A 73 -6.84 13.64 -1.50
N GLU A 74 -7.79 14.53 -1.18
CA GLU A 74 -7.76 15.27 0.09
C GLU A 74 -7.97 14.33 1.28
N LYS A 75 -8.86 13.33 1.14
CA LYS A 75 -9.04 12.29 2.15
C LYS A 75 -7.77 11.48 2.39
N VAL A 76 -7.08 11.04 1.34
CA VAL A 76 -5.79 10.31 1.47
C VAL A 76 -4.74 11.19 2.17
N LYS A 77 -4.68 12.48 1.85
CA LYS A 77 -3.78 13.42 2.53
C LYS A 77 -4.11 13.53 4.02
N PHE A 78 -5.39 13.65 4.38
CA PHE A 78 -5.84 13.69 5.77
C PHE A 78 -5.52 12.39 6.52
N GLU A 79 -5.79 11.23 5.92
CA GLU A 79 -5.50 9.91 6.52
C GLU A 79 -4.00 9.68 6.77
N ARG A 80 -3.13 10.36 6.01
CA ARG A 80 -1.66 10.29 6.10
C ARG A 80 -1.05 11.36 6.99
N ASP A 81 -1.83 12.34 7.43
CA ASP A 81 -1.33 13.50 8.16
C ASP A 81 -0.78 13.12 9.54
N GLY A 82 0.11 13.96 10.10
CA GLY A 82 0.65 13.79 11.45
C GLY A 82 1.40 12.48 11.71
N ASN A 83 1.93 11.83 10.66
CA ASN A 83 2.57 10.51 10.73
C ASN A 83 1.64 9.38 11.20
N GLY A 84 0.32 9.51 11.00
CA GLY A 84 -0.70 8.56 11.49
C GLY A 84 -0.52 7.11 11.02
N LEU A 85 0.21 6.88 9.93
CA LEU A 85 0.51 5.55 9.39
C LEU A 85 1.93 5.06 9.69
N SER A 86 2.75 5.84 10.42
CA SER A 86 4.15 5.46 10.69
C SER A 86 4.27 4.15 11.49
N ALA A 87 3.39 3.94 12.47
CA ALA A 87 3.35 2.70 13.25
C ALA A 87 2.96 1.48 12.39
N TYR A 88 1.98 1.65 11.50
CA TYR A 88 1.58 0.61 10.54
C TYR A 88 2.76 0.24 9.63
N TRP A 89 3.42 1.22 9.03
CA TRP A 89 4.51 0.96 8.10
C TRP A 89 5.74 0.35 8.78
N LYS A 90 6.07 0.77 10.01
CA LYS A 90 7.13 0.12 10.80
C LYS A 90 6.80 -1.35 11.10
N LYS A 91 5.53 -1.67 11.37
CA LYS A 91 5.06 -3.05 11.55
C LYS A 91 5.27 -3.87 10.27
N VAL A 92 4.86 -3.35 9.11
CA VAL A 92 5.08 -3.98 7.80
C VAL A 92 6.56 -4.25 7.56
N ILE A 93 7.43 -3.26 7.77
CA ILE A 93 8.90 -3.41 7.61
C ILE A 93 9.45 -4.52 8.51
N ASN A 94 9.02 -4.56 9.77
CA ASN A 94 9.45 -5.58 10.70
C ASN A 94 8.98 -6.98 10.27
N GLU A 95 7.73 -7.11 9.81
CA GLU A 95 7.20 -8.38 9.30
C GLU A 95 7.97 -8.87 8.06
N GLN A 96 8.33 -7.96 7.14
CA GLN A 96 9.17 -8.28 5.98
C GLN A 96 10.57 -8.76 6.39
N PHE A 97 11.18 -8.09 7.36
CA PHE A 97 12.51 -8.46 7.89
C PHE A 97 12.49 -9.84 8.54
N CYS A 98 11.50 -10.11 9.40
CA CYS A 98 11.33 -11.42 10.04
C CYS A 98 11.16 -12.55 9.01
N LYS A 99 10.34 -12.34 7.97
CA LYS A 99 10.14 -13.32 6.90
C LYS A 99 11.43 -13.58 6.12
N THR A 100 12.15 -12.53 5.75
CA THR A 100 13.42 -12.66 5.01
C THR A 100 14.44 -13.45 5.82
N ASN A 101 14.59 -13.16 7.11
CA ASN A 101 15.53 -13.88 7.98
C ASN A 101 15.12 -15.33 8.24
N SER A 102 13.81 -15.63 8.34
CA SER A 102 13.34 -17.01 8.46
C SER A 102 13.65 -17.87 7.23
N ILE A 103 13.71 -17.27 6.04
CA ILE A 103 14.07 -17.98 4.80
C ILE A 103 15.58 -18.25 4.75
N LEU A 104 16.40 -17.30 5.22
CA LEU A 104 17.86 -17.44 5.23
C LEU A 104 18.37 -18.40 6.33
N SER A 105 17.55 -18.76 7.31
CA SER A 105 17.91 -19.67 8.40
C SER A 105 17.75 -21.17 8.09
N PHE A 106 17.35 -21.56 6.88
CA PHE A 106 17.38 -22.97 6.45
C PHE A 106 18.65 -23.23 5.63
N PRO A 107 19.64 -23.99 6.16
CA PRO A 107 20.70 -24.52 5.33
C PRO A 107 20.08 -25.55 4.39
N LEU A 108 20.37 -25.45 3.10
CA LEU A 108 20.12 -26.52 2.13
C LEU A 108 20.80 -27.79 2.63
N LEU A 109 20.00 -28.80 2.98
CA LEU A 109 20.44 -30.19 3.15
C LEU A 109 20.47 -30.87 1.79
#